data_AF-A0A520JNE5-F1
#
_entry.id   AF-A0A520JNE5-F1
#
_cell.length_a   1.000
_cell.length_b   1.000
_cell.length_c   1.000
_cell.angle_alpha   90.00
_cell.angle_beta   90.00
_cell.angle_gamma   90.00
#
_symmetry.space_group_name_H-M   'P 1'
#
loop_
_entity.id
_entity.type
_entity.pdbx_description
1 polymer ?
#
loop_
_entity_poly.entity_id
_entity_poly.type
_entity_poly.pdbx_seq_one_letter_code
_entity_poly.pdbx_strand_id
1 'polypeptide(L)'
;MGLSAERLDASMVALCALEPAFAAAVAEAGHPAPRLSDRGFATLLRTIVGQQVSVASAAAVWRKLDEVVGGADDPARIAGASDETLRSAGLSR
;
A
#
# COMPACT_ATOMS: atom_id res chain seq x y z
N MET A 1 3.59 -8.67 -5.29
CA MET A 1 2.79 -8.17 -6.42
C MET A 1 3.40 -6.87 -6.90
N GLY A 2 3.44 -6.68 -8.21
CA GLY A 2 3.95 -5.48 -8.87
C GLY A 2 4.63 -5.80 -10.19
N LEU A 3 5.06 -4.76 -10.92
CA LEU A 3 5.84 -4.89 -12.15
C LEU A 3 7.32 -5.09 -11.81
N SER A 4 8.04 -5.89 -12.60
CA SER A 4 9.50 -5.93 -12.54
C SER A 4 10.10 -4.60 -13.01
N ALA A 5 11.35 -4.31 -12.65
CA ALA A 5 12.07 -3.13 -13.13
C ALA A 5 12.06 -3.05 -14.66
N GLU A 6 12.44 -4.14 -15.34
CA GLU A 6 12.45 -4.22 -16.80
C GLU A 6 11.09 -3.92 -17.43
N ARG A 7 10.00 -4.49 -16.89
CA ARG A 7 8.65 -4.24 -17.42
C ARG A 7 8.18 -2.81 -17.15
N LEU A 8 8.57 -2.25 -16.01
CA LEU A 8 8.26 -0.87 -15.65
C LEU A 8 8.97 0.10 -16.60
N ASP A 9 10.27 -0.09 -16.83
CA ASP A 9 11.06 0.73 -17.74
C ASP A 9 10.53 0.69 -19.18
N ALA A 10 10.25 -0.52 -19.70
CA ALA A 10 9.68 -0.66 -21.03
C ALA A 10 8.31 0.04 -21.16
N SER A 11 7.48 -0.01 -20.11
CA SER A 11 6.18 0.68 -20.09
C SER A 11 6.34 2.20 -20.03
N MET A 12 7.31 2.71 -19.27
CA MET A 12 7.60 4.15 -19.19
C MET A 12 8.08 4.70 -20.54
N VAL A 13 8.96 3.97 -21.24
CA VAL A 13 9.41 4.34 -22.60
C VAL A 13 8.21 4.41 -23.55
N ALA A 14 7.33 3.40 -23.52
CA ALA A 14 6.13 3.38 -24.36
C ALA A 14 5.19 4.57 -24.07
N LEU A 15 4.99 4.93 -22.79
CA LEU A 15 4.18 6.09 -22.40
C LEU A 15 4.79 7.42 -22.87
N CYS A 16 6.10 7.59 -22.75
CA CYS A 16 6.81 8.79 -23.21
C CYS A 16 6.70 8.99 -24.72
N ALA A 17 6.64 7.89 -25.49
CA ALA A 17 6.44 7.95 -26.94
C ALA A 17 5.01 8.35 -27.34
N LEU A 18 4.01 8.09 -26.47
CA LEU A 18 2.61 8.39 -26.74
C LEU A 18 2.19 9.79 -26.26
N GLU A 19 2.70 10.23 -25.10
CA GLU A 19 2.31 11.50 -24.47
C GLU A 19 3.57 12.26 -23.98
N PRO A 20 3.92 13.39 -24.64
CA PRO A 20 5.11 14.18 -24.33
C PRO A 20 5.21 14.67 -22.88
N ALA A 21 4.09 14.88 -22.18
CA ALA A 21 4.10 15.28 -20.78
C ALA A 21 4.77 14.23 -19.87
N PHE A 22 4.66 12.93 -20.19
CA PHE A 22 5.40 11.90 -19.46
C PHE A 22 6.90 11.98 -19.70
N ALA A 23 7.33 12.29 -20.93
CA ALA A 23 8.76 12.45 -21.24
C ALA A 23 9.37 13.62 -20.47
N ALA A 24 8.65 14.75 -20.37
CA ALA A 24 9.06 15.90 -19.58
C ALA A 24 9.20 15.55 -18.09
N ALA A 25 8.22 14.85 -17.52
CA ALA A 25 8.26 14.41 -16.13
C ALA A 25 9.41 13.41 -15.86
N VAL A 26 9.67 12.48 -16.79
CA VAL A 26 10.78 11.53 -16.70
C VAL A 26 12.14 12.24 -16.79
N ALA A 27 12.28 13.26 -17.63
CA ALA A 27 13.52 14.02 -17.72
C ALA A 27 13.88 14.73 -16.41
N GLU A 28 12.87 15.15 -15.63
CA GLU A 28 13.05 15.78 -14.32
C GLU A 28 13.22 14.76 -13.18
N ALA A 29 12.36 13.76 -13.11
CA ALA A 29 12.24 12.87 -11.94
C ALA A 29 12.88 11.48 -12.13
N GLY A 30 13.26 11.12 -13.36
CA GLY A 30 13.69 9.78 -13.74
C GLY A 30 12.54 8.76 -13.80
N HIS A 31 12.88 7.50 -14.07
CA HIS A 31 11.90 6.42 -14.02
C HIS A 31 11.54 6.08 -12.57
N PRO A 32 10.26 5.77 -12.28
CA PRO A 32 9.87 5.30 -10.96
C PRO A 32 10.50 3.93 -10.66
N ALA A 33 10.89 3.71 -9.40
CA ALA A 33 11.31 2.39 -8.95
C ALA A 33 10.09 1.43 -8.84
N PRO A 34 10.29 0.11 -9.03
CA PRO A 34 9.27 -0.89 -8.75
C PRO A 34 8.73 -0.80 -7.33
N ARG A 35 7.41 -0.80 -7.20
CA ARG A 35 6.73 -0.92 -5.90
C ARG A 35 6.23 -2.35 -5.73
N LEU A 36 6.99 -3.13 -4.96
CA LEU A 36 6.71 -4.53 -4.70
C LEU A 36 6.24 -4.71 -3.26
N SER A 37 5.20 -5.53 -3.08
CA SER A 37 4.76 -5.99 -1.76
C SER A 37 4.49 -7.48 -1.80
N ASP A 38 4.62 -8.17 -0.67
CA ASP A 38 4.27 -9.58 -0.61
C ASP A 38 2.78 -9.81 -0.90
N ARG A 39 2.46 -11.00 -1.41
CA ARG A 39 1.06 -11.42 -1.56
C ARG A 39 0.54 -11.88 -0.20
N GLY A 40 -0.76 -11.72 0.03
CA GLY A 40 -1.44 -12.34 1.17
C GLY A 40 -2.25 -11.37 2.02
N PHE A 41 -2.75 -11.91 3.13
CA PHE A 41 -3.70 -11.25 4.03
C PHE A 41 -3.17 -9.92 4.57
N ALA A 42 -1.96 -9.90 5.14
CA ALA A 42 -1.42 -8.69 5.76
C ALA A 42 -1.28 -7.53 4.76
N THR A 43 -0.87 -7.80 3.52
CA THR A 43 -0.80 -6.78 2.45
C THR A 43 -2.19 -6.29 2.06
N LEU A 44 -3.18 -7.18 1.95
CA LEU A 44 -4.56 -6.79 1.69
C LEU A 44 -5.11 -5.91 2.82
N LEU A 45 -4.91 -6.30 4.08
CA LEU A 45 -5.36 -5.52 5.23
C LEU A 45 -4.66 -4.15 5.29
N ARG A 46 -3.36 -4.07 5.05
CA ARG A 46 -2.64 -2.79 4.90
C ARG A 46 -3.21 -1.92 3.78
N THR A 47 -3.61 -2.54 2.66
CA THR A 47 -4.24 -1.82 1.55
C THR A 47 -5.57 -1.21 1.97
N ILE A 48 -6.39 -1.94 2.74
CA ILE A 48 -7.67 -1.46 3.28
C ILE A 48 -7.43 -0.33 4.29
N VAL A 49 -6.54 -0.54 5.26
CA VAL A 49 -6.20 0.45 6.30
C VAL A 49 -5.66 1.76 5.70
N GLY A 50 -4.97 1.68 4.55
CA GLY A 50 -4.43 2.83 3.84
C GLY A 50 -5.42 3.62 2.99
N GLN A 51 -6.69 3.19 2.90
CA GLN A 51 -7.68 3.86 2.06
C GLN A 51 -7.99 5.27 2.58
N GLN A 52 -7.97 6.25 1.66
CA GLN A 52 -8.34 7.65 1.92
C GLN A 52 -7.53 8.37 3.02
N VAL A 53 -6.36 7.85 3.37
CA VAL A 53 -5.48 8.44 4.39
C VAL A 53 -4.06 8.59 3.89
N SER A 54 -3.26 9.40 4.58
CA SER A 54 -1.83 9.53 4.29
C SER A 54 -1.07 8.24 4.62
N VAL A 55 0.11 8.06 4.03
CA VAL A 55 1.02 6.94 4.35
C VAL A 55 1.37 6.93 5.85
N ALA A 56 1.63 8.09 6.44
CA ALA A 56 1.95 8.21 7.86
C ALA A 56 0.75 7.83 8.76
N SER A 57 -0.45 8.24 8.38
CA SER A 57 -1.69 7.88 9.08
C SER A 57 -1.95 6.37 9.00
N ALA A 58 -1.82 5.78 7.81
CA ALA A 58 -1.96 4.33 7.60
C ALA A 58 -0.96 3.54 8.46
N ALA A 59 0.30 3.98 8.51
CA ALA A 59 1.33 3.36 9.34
C ALA A 59 1.02 3.47 10.85
N ALA A 60 0.45 4.59 11.30
CA ALA A 60 0.03 4.78 12.68
C ALA A 60 -1.13 3.84 13.06
N VAL A 61 -2.17 3.77 12.22
CA VAL A 61 -3.31 2.85 12.42
C VAL A 61 -2.84 1.40 12.39
N TRP A 62 -1.96 1.03 11.46
CA TRP A 62 -1.41 -0.32 11.39
C TRP A 62 -0.70 -0.74 12.67
N ARG A 63 0.21 0.09 13.19
CA ARG A 63 0.92 -0.21 14.45
C ARG A 63 -0.05 -0.39 15.61
N LYS A 64 -1.03 0.50 15.73
CA LYS A 64 -2.03 0.42 16.79
C LYS A 64 -2.91 -0.82 16.67
N LEU A 65 -3.31 -1.19 15.44
CA LEU A 65 -4.06 -2.41 15.18
C LEU A 65 -3.25 -3.64 15.59
N ASP A 66 -1.99 -3.72 15.15
CA ASP A 66 -1.08 -4.81 15.47
C ASP A 66 -0.91 -5.00 16.98
N GLU A 67 -0.69 -3.91 17.72
CA GLU A 67 -0.57 -3.91 19.18
C GLU A 67 -1.88 -4.36 19.86
N VAL A 68 -3.03 -3.82 19.44
CA VAL A 68 -4.32 -4.08 20.09
C VAL A 68 -4.81 -5.52 19.87
N VAL A 69 -4.58 -6.10 18.69
CA VAL A 69 -4.99 -7.48 18.38
C VAL A 69 -3.89 -8.51 18.67
N GLY A 70 -2.69 -8.05 19.04
CA GLY A 70 -1.54 -8.90 19.35
C GLY A 70 -0.89 -9.55 18.13
N GLY A 71 -0.95 -8.90 16.96
CA GLY A 71 -0.39 -9.34 15.68
C GLY A 71 -1.44 -9.32 14.56
N ALA A 72 -1.47 -8.25 13.77
CA ALA A 72 -2.48 -7.99 12.74
C ALA A 72 -2.25 -8.76 11.43
N ASP A 73 -1.17 -9.52 11.34
CA ASP A 73 -0.86 -10.41 10.22
C ASP A 73 -1.59 -11.76 10.30
N ASP A 74 -2.12 -12.14 11.46
CA ASP A 74 -2.94 -13.33 11.66
C ASP A 74 -4.44 -13.02 11.45
N PRO A 75 -5.10 -13.60 10.42
CA PRO A 75 -6.53 -13.41 10.20
C PRO A 75 -7.41 -13.81 11.38
N ALA A 76 -7.00 -14.81 12.17
CA ALA A 76 -7.78 -15.28 13.31
C ALA A 76 -7.87 -14.22 14.42
N ARG A 77 -6.80 -13.45 14.62
CA ARG A 77 -6.77 -12.34 15.60
C ARG A 77 -7.66 -11.19 15.17
N ILE A 78 -7.70 -10.88 13.88
CA ILE A 78 -8.61 -9.87 13.33
C ILE A 78 -10.07 -10.33 13.44
N ALA A 79 -10.38 -11.57 13.04
CA ALA A 79 -11.73 -12.12 13.10
C ALA A 79 -12.26 -12.28 14.54
N GLY A 80 -11.37 -12.49 15.52
CA GLY A 80 -11.72 -12.58 16.93
C GLY A 80 -11.85 -11.24 17.65
N ALA A 81 -11.40 -10.13 17.04
CA ALA A 81 -11.48 -8.80 17.64
C ALA A 81 -12.90 -8.23 17.55
N SER A 82 -13.34 -7.53 18.58
CA SER A 82 -14.62 -6.82 18.55
C SER A 82 -14.55 -5.55 17.68
N ASP A 83 -15.67 -5.09 17.13
CA ASP A 83 -15.73 -3.81 16.42
C ASP A 83 -15.24 -2.62 17.27
N GLU A 84 -15.48 -2.65 18.59
CA GLU A 84 -14.96 -1.62 19.50
C GLU A 84 -13.44 -1.66 19.58
N THR A 85 -12.87 -2.87 19.66
CA THR A 85 -11.42 -3.10 19.62
C THR A 85 -10.82 -2.56 18.32
N LEU A 86 -11.41 -2.89 17.17
CA LEU A 86 -10.95 -2.44 15.86
C LEU A 86 -11.08 -0.92 15.69
N ARG A 87 -12.20 -0.32 16.13
CA ARG A 87 -12.39 1.14 16.13
C ARG A 87 -11.38 1.84 17.03
N SER A 88 -11.04 1.26 18.19
CA SER A 88 -10.02 1.81 19.07
C SER A 88 -8.65 1.90 18.38
N ALA A 89 -8.35 1.01 17.42
CA ALA A 89 -7.14 1.03 16.61
C ALA A 89 -7.17 2.10 15.48
N GLY A 90 -8.33 2.70 15.20
CA GLY A 90 -8.50 3.73 14.18
C GLY A 90 -9.16 3.24 12.89
N LEU A 91 -9.74 2.03 12.87
CA LEU A 91 -10.52 1.56 11.74
C LEU A 91 -11.86 2.32 11.65
N SER A 92 -12.27 2.63 10.43
CA SER A 92 -13.60 3.16 10.14
C SER A 92 -14.68 2.07 10.27
N ARG A 93 -15.95 2.48 10.28
CA ARG A 93 -17.09 1.56 10.19
C ARG A 93 -17.26 0.98 8.79
#